data_AF-A0AAU9IPE3-F1
#
_entry.id   AF-A0AAU9IPE3-F1
#
_cell.length_a   1.000
_cell.length_b   1.000
_cell.length_c   1.000
_cell.angle_alpha   90.00
_cell.angle_beta   90.00
_cell.angle_gamma   90.00
#
_symmetry.space_group_name_H-M   'P 1'
#
loop_
_entity.id
_entity.type
_entity.pdbx_description
1 polymer ?
#
loop_
_entity_poly.entity_id
_entity_poly.type
_entity_poly.pdbx_seq_one_letter_code
_entity_poly.pdbx_strand_id
1 'polypeptide(L)'
;MEFNFINKICRSKMKTITDCDIEAGFEDWMSDEGQLNQKSLANFDNEGSTQSSTSAAIIANLTKGRKKSGRSPGHDTLLLSCFKSHKNPNKPPKKEYLRCQLIRHHKKLNRCIKDINCPDKNMGNFNRYNEEACRLYEILKNIFEKNQNILEVESQTESGPMTDGRSKRNTNEEQAEKSYNTKYIQSYFRNEAVKQSFFYFVELVFSDSNPQILCEKFGFCCCLSQTLQEHSDSCFENWENLKIYVQIKMLEDLKIDAWKPEGFVPKKAAKKLREQSPAIFEFEDETLLQFNADPEETDIGNYKI
;
A
#
# COMPACT_ATOMS: atom_id res chain seq x y z
N MET A 1 27.68 2.93 -19.19
CA MET A 1 28.85 3.04 -18.29
C MET A 1 28.53 3.76 -16.97
N GLU A 2 27.41 4.47 -16.82
CA GLU A 2 27.05 5.19 -15.59
C GLU A 2 26.49 4.31 -14.46
N PHE A 3 25.91 3.14 -14.77
CA PHE A 3 25.35 2.22 -13.76
C PHE A 3 26.39 1.64 -12.78
N ASN A 4 27.63 1.45 -13.23
CA ASN A 4 28.71 0.93 -12.37
C ASN A 4 29.25 1.98 -11.38
N PHE A 5 29.00 3.27 -11.62
CA PHE A 5 29.49 4.35 -10.78
C PHE A 5 28.62 4.54 -9.53
N ILE A 6 27.29 4.44 -9.69
CA ILE A 6 26.32 4.51 -8.58
C ILE A 6 26.55 3.35 -7.59
N ASN A 7 26.73 2.13 -8.10
CA ASN A 7 27.03 0.95 -7.27
C ASN A 7 28.34 1.09 -6.46
N LYS A 8 29.33 1.82 -6.99
CA LYS A 8 30.62 2.04 -6.30
C LYS A 8 30.51 3.10 -5.20
N ILE A 9 29.66 4.12 -5.38
CA ILE A 9 29.43 5.16 -4.36
C ILE A 9 28.65 4.59 -3.16
N CYS A 10 27.61 3.78 -3.39
CA CYS A 10 26.87 3.14 -2.31
C CYS A 10 27.77 2.19 -1.50
N ARG A 11 28.61 1.38 -2.15
CA ARG A 11 29.52 0.46 -1.45
C ARG A 11 30.72 1.14 -0.77
N SER A 12 31.20 2.28 -1.27
CA SER A 12 32.40 2.94 -0.73
C SER A 12 32.14 3.80 0.51
N LYS A 13 30.90 4.22 0.77
CA LYS A 13 30.53 4.96 1.99
C LYS A 13 29.99 4.09 3.13
N MET A 14 29.79 2.78 2.91
CA MET A 14 29.12 1.87 3.86
C MET A 14 30.06 0.93 4.64
N LYS A 15 31.39 1.05 4.52
CA LYS A 15 32.36 0.08 5.07
C LYS A 15 32.72 0.24 6.56
N THR A 16 32.00 1.04 7.34
CA THR A 16 32.37 1.34 8.74
C THR A 16 31.24 1.17 9.76
N ILE A 17 30.37 0.16 9.61
CA ILE A 17 29.36 -0.15 10.63
C ILE A 17 29.46 -1.63 11.01
N THR A 18 29.84 -1.88 12.25
CA THR A 18 30.02 -3.19 12.89
C THR A 18 28.68 -3.86 13.22
N ASP A 19 28.67 -5.19 13.19
CA ASP A 19 27.52 -6.11 13.13
C ASP A 19 26.62 -6.26 14.39
N CYS A 20 26.44 -5.23 15.25
CA CYS A 20 25.70 -5.38 16.52
C CYS A 20 24.34 -4.66 16.64
N ASP A 21 23.81 -4.02 15.59
CA ASP A 21 22.71 -3.05 15.74
C ASP A 21 21.37 -3.41 15.04
N ILE A 22 21.14 -4.67 14.63
CA ILE A 22 20.06 -5.01 13.69
C ILE A 22 18.66 -5.19 14.33
N GLU A 23 18.53 -5.43 15.64
CA GLU A 23 17.22 -5.82 16.22
C GLU A 23 16.36 -4.69 16.82
N ALA A 24 16.86 -3.45 16.94
CA ALA A 24 16.16 -2.39 17.69
C ALA A 24 15.26 -1.45 16.86
N GLY A 25 15.16 -1.61 15.53
CA GLY A 25 14.42 -0.68 14.65
C GLY A 25 12.91 -0.94 14.54
N PHE A 26 12.41 -2.06 15.07
CA PHE A 26 11.05 -2.53 14.80
C PHE A 26 10.00 -2.09 15.83
N GLU A 27 10.37 -1.95 17.12
CA GLU A 27 9.39 -1.57 18.15
C GLU A 27 8.90 -0.12 18.01
N ASP A 28 9.72 0.78 17.46
CA ASP A 28 9.34 2.18 17.20
C ASP A 28 8.37 2.32 16.00
N TRP A 29 8.29 1.28 15.17
CA TRP A 29 7.37 1.21 14.03
C TRP A 29 5.92 0.89 14.47
N MET A 30 5.74 0.25 15.63
CA MET A 30 4.41 0.01 16.25
C MET A 30 4.10 0.93 17.46
N SER A 31 5.11 1.58 18.05
CA SER A 31 4.92 2.32 19.31
C SER A 31 4.16 3.65 19.16
N ASP A 32 4.22 4.31 18.00
CA ASP A 32 3.39 5.50 17.71
C ASP A 32 1.89 5.17 17.48
N GLU A 33 1.51 3.89 17.42
CA GLU A 33 0.10 3.45 17.30
C GLU A 33 -0.63 3.34 18.66
N GLY A 34 0.10 3.47 19.77
CA GLY A 34 -0.38 3.22 21.12
C GLY A 34 -1.11 4.39 21.78
N GLN A 35 -2.14 5.00 21.16
CA GLN A 35 -3.15 5.78 21.91
C GLN A 35 -4.42 6.19 21.13
N LEU A 36 -4.62 5.73 19.90
CA LEU A 36 -5.89 5.95 19.19
C LEU A 36 -6.87 4.81 19.51
N ASN A 37 -7.73 5.10 20.50
CA ASN A 37 -9.05 4.49 20.77
C ASN A 37 -9.12 3.31 21.78
N GLN A 38 -8.82 3.58 23.06
CA GLN A 38 -9.19 2.70 24.19
C GLN A 38 -10.44 3.17 24.98
N LYS A 39 -11.13 4.26 24.63
CA LYS A 39 -12.17 4.87 25.48
C LYS A 39 -13.64 4.73 25.04
N SER A 40 -14.02 3.80 24.15
CA SER A 40 -15.43 3.70 23.72
C SER A 40 -16.08 2.32 23.70
N LEU A 41 -15.49 1.27 24.29
CA LEU A 41 -16.10 -0.07 24.31
C LEU A 41 -15.97 -0.80 25.66
N ALA A 42 -16.00 -0.05 26.77
CA ALA A 42 -16.26 -0.63 28.09
C ALA A 42 -17.72 -0.39 28.42
N ASN A 43 -18.57 -1.37 28.11
CA ASN A 43 -19.87 -1.69 28.72
C ASN A 43 -20.58 -2.69 27.81
N PHE A 44 -20.30 -3.98 28.01
CA PHE A 44 -21.26 -5.04 27.70
C PHE A 44 -20.98 -6.21 28.64
N ASP A 45 -21.79 -6.29 29.68
CA ASP A 45 -21.78 -7.36 30.66
C ASP A 45 -22.27 -8.67 30.03
N ASN A 46 -21.41 -9.68 30.13
CA ASN A 46 -21.63 -10.94 30.86
C ASN A 46 -23.06 -11.51 30.88
N GLU A 47 -23.34 -12.49 30.00
CA GLU A 47 -24.21 -13.64 30.33
C GLU A 47 -23.80 -14.90 29.53
N GLY A 48 -23.66 -16.02 30.25
CA GLY A 48 -24.22 -17.31 29.82
C GLY A 48 -23.35 -18.27 29.01
N SER A 49 -22.73 -19.23 29.71
CA SER A 49 -22.16 -20.45 29.14
C SER A 49 -23.24 -21.46 28.70
N THR A 50 -23.09 -22.10 27.55
CA THR A 50 -23.42 -23.54 27.37
C THR A 50 -22.74 -24.13 26.13
N GLN A 51 -22.43 -25.42 26.22
CA GLN A 51 -21.51 -26.17 25.36
C GLN A 51 -22.13 -26.69 24.06
N SER A 52 -21.23 -26.92 23.08
CA SER A 52 -21.14 -28.08 22.17
C SER A 52 -22.09 -28.24 20.96
N SER A 53 -21.42 -28.46 19.82
CA SER A 53 -21.77 -29.29 18.65
C SER A 53 -22.46 -28.65 17.43
N THR A 54 -21.82 -28.91 16.27
CA THR A 54 -22.26 -28.77 14.85
C THR A 54 -22.05 -27.45 14.11
N SER A 55 -20.79 -27.22 13.69
CA SER A 55 -20.30 -26.08 12.90
C SER A 55 -20.81 -25.99 11.45
N ALA A 56 -21.51 -27.01 10.93
CA ALA A 56 -21.95 -27.04 9.53
C ALA A 56 -23.40 -26.54 9.30
N ALA A 57 -24.25 -26.53 10.33
CA ALA A 57 -25.67 -26.20 10.18
C ALA A 57 -26.00 -24.69 10.35
N ILE A 58 -25.10 -23.91 10.95
CA ILE A 58 -25.32 -22.48 11.22
C ILE A 58 -25.23 -21.63 9.93
N ILE A 59 -24.46 -22.07 8.92
CA ILE A 59 -24.30 -21.31 7.66
C ILE A 59 -25.51 -21.48 6.73
N ALA A 60 -26.28 -22.57 6.83
CA ALA A 60 -27.40 -22.84 5.92
C ALA A 60 -28.72 -22.13 6.29
N ASN A 61 -28.93 -21.76 7.56
CA ASN A 61 -30.23 -21.26 8.03
C ASN A 61 -30.42 -19.73 7.97
N LEU A 62 -29.44 -18.96 7.48
CA LEU A 62 -29.55 -17.49 7.34
C LEU A 62 -30.16 -17.03 5.99
N THR A 63 -30.55 -17.94 5.10
CA THR A 63 -30.91 -17.59 3.70
C THR A 63 -32.40 -17.50 3.40
N LYS A 64 -33.30 -17.67 4.39
CA LYS A 64 -34.77 -17.49 4.20
C LYS A 64 -35.28 -16.09 4.61
N GLY A 65 -34.39 -15.12 4.78
CA GLY A 65 -34.74 -13.71 4.92
C GLY A 65 -34.90 -13.05 3.55
N ARG A 66 -35.93 -12.23 3.36
CA ARG A 66 -36.17 -11.38 2.17
C ARG A 66 -34.84 -10.83 1.64
N LYS A 67 -34.52 -11.14 0.38
CA LYS A 67 -33.37 -10.59 -0.35
C LYS A 67 -33.55 -9.07 -0.45
N LYS A 68 -33.10 -8.32 0.55
CA LYS A 68 -32.81 -6.89 0.36
C LYS A 68 -31.79 -6.86 -0.78
N SER A 69 -32.08 -6.12 -1.84
CA SER A 69 -31.17 -5.87 -2.94
C SER A 69 -29.90 -5.22 -2.38
N GLY A 70 -28.93 -6.03 -1.96
CA GLY A 70 -27.65 -5.57 -1.46
C GLY A 70 -26.88 -4.96 -2.61
N ARG A 71 -26.27 -3.79 -2.38
CA ARG A 71 -25.27 -3.23 -3.29
C ARG A 71 -24.15 -4.28 -3.45
N SER A 72 -23.67 -4.50 -4.67
CA SER A 72 -22.52 -5.37 -4.90
C SER A 72 -21.33 -4.89 -4.07
N PRO A 73 -20.55 -5.80 -3.47
CA PRO A 73 -19.33 -5.44 -2.77
C PRO A 73 -18.38 -4.65 -3.68
N GLY A 74 -17.73 -3.62 -3.15
CA GLY A 74 -16.69 -2.89 -3.88
C GLY A 74 -15.42 -3.71 -4.04
N HIS A 75 -14.52 -3.27 -4.92
CA HIS A 75 -13.22 -3.92 -5.17
C HIS A 75 -12.40 -4.03 -3.88
N ASP A 76 -12.37 -2.94 -3.12
CA ASP A 76 -11.77 -2.85 -1.78
C ASP A 76 -12.23 -3.96 -0.84
N THR A 77 -13.52 -4.25 -0.83
CA THR A 77 -14.16 -5.18 0.10
C THR A 77 -13.82 -6.62 -0.27
N LEU A 78 -13.84 -6.94 -1.56
CA LEU A 78 -13.48 -8.27 -2.06
C LEU A 78 -12.00 -8.56 -1.82
N LEU A 79 -11.12 -7.62 -2.17
CA LEU A 79 -9.69 -7.77 -1.96
C LEU A 79 -9.35 -7.94 -0.47
N LEU A 80 -9.83 -7.04 0.40
CA LEU A 80 -9.50 -7.07 1.82
C LEU A 80 -10.11 -8.29 2.54
N SER A 81 -11.13 -8.92 1.97
CA SER A 81 -11.66 -10.19 2.48
C SER A 81 -10.66 -11.35 2.42
N CYS A 82 -9.62 -11.24 1.59
CA CYS A 82 -8.51 -12.20 1.51
C CYS A 82 -7.49 -12.05 2.64
N PHE A 83 -7.62 -11.01 3.48
CA PHE A 83 -6.71 -10.70 4.57
C PHE A 83 -7.40 -10.77 5.94
N LYS A 84 -6.61 -10.92 7.00
CA LYS A 84 -7.07 -11.08 8.38
C LYS A 84 -6.36 -10.09 9.28
N SER A 85 -7.11 -9.32 10.06
CA SER A 85 -6.51 -8.41 11.04
C SER A 85 -5.83 -9.17 12.18
N HIS A 86 -4.66 -8.73 12.63
CA HIS A 86 -4.01 -9.28 13.84
C HIS A 86 -4.89 -9.12 15.08
N LYS A 87 -5.58 -7.97 15.20
CA LYS A 87 -6.43 -7.65 16.36
C LYS A 87 -7.74 -8.43 16.38
N ASN A 88 -8.26 -8.80 15.19
CA ASN A 88 -9.49 -9.58 15.07
C ASN A 88 -9.45 -10.46 13.82
N PRO A 89 -8.96 -11.71 13.92
CA PRO A 89 -8.76 -12.59 12.76
C PRO A 89 -10.04 -12.95 12.00
N ASN A 90 -11.20 -12.75 12.62
CA ASN A 90 -12.52 -13.00 12.03
C ASN A 90 -13.03 -11.83 11.19
N LYS A 91 -12.32 -10.69 11.19
CA LYS A 91 -12.71 -9.50 10.43
C LYS A 91 -11.60 -9.11 9.46
N PRO A 92 -11.95 -8.79 8.20
CA PRO A 92 -10.97 -8.25 7.28
C PRO A 92 -10.46 -6.89 7.76
N PRO A 93 -9.24 -6.49 7.38
CA PRO A 93 -8.75 -5.15 7.62
C PRO A 93 -9.68 -4.11 6.99
N LYS A 94 -9.84 -2.97 7.66
CA LYS A 94 -10.65 -1.86 7.15
C LYS A 94 -9.89 -1.14 6.03
N LYS A 95 -10.58 -0.73 4.97
CA LYS A 95 -9.97 0.06 3.89
C LYS A 95 -9.41 1.39 4.37
N GLU A 96 -10.08 2.05 5.32
CA GLU A 96 -9.60 3.32 5.89
C GLU A 96 -8.29 3.12 6.65
N TYR A 97 -8.10 1.94 7.27
CA TYR A 97 -6.85 1.58 7.93
C TYR A 97 -5.73 1.42 6.90
N LEU A 98 -5.95 0.68 5.82
CA LEU A 98 -4.97 0.53 4.73
C LEU A 98 -4.55 1.89 4.15
N ARG A 99 -5.53 2.74 3.81
CA ARG A 99 -5.30 4.09 3.25
C ARG A 99 -4.49 4.97 4.20
N CYS A 100 -4.87 4.98 5.48
CA CYS A 100 -4.19 5.71 6.54
C CYS A 100 -2.72 5.27 6.66
N GLN A 101 -2.49 3.96 6.76
CA GLN A 101 -1.15 3.37 6.86
C GLN A 101 -0.24 3.82 5.71
N LEU A 102 -0.70 3.62 4.47
CA LEU A 102 0.07 3.94 3.28
C LEU A 102 0.41 5.43 3.19
N ILE A 103 -0.56 6.31 3.42
CA ILE A 103 -0.33 7.75 3.35
C ILE A 103 0.63 8.20 4.47
N ARG A 104 0.46 7.69 5.70
CA ARG A 104 1.37 8.01 6.81
C ARG A 104 2.80 7.58 6.53
N HIS A 105 2.98 6.35 6.03
CA HIS A 105 4.29 5.83 5.68
C HIS A 105 4.92 6.60 4.53
N HIS A 106 4.16 6.96 3.50
CA HIS A 106 4.66 7.81 2.42
C HIS A 106 5.11 9.19 2.94
N LYS A 107 4.29 9.86 3.76
CA LYS A 107 4.68 11.14 4.40
C LYS A 107 5.92 10.97 5.29
N LYS A 108 6.02 9.89 6.06
CA LYS A 108 7.19 9.59 6.92
C LYS A 108 8.44 9.45 6.07
N LEU A 109 8.38 8.69 4.98
CA LEU A 109 9.51 8.50 4.07
C LEU A 109 10.00 9.84 3.48
N ASN A 110 9.09 10.70 3.03
CA ASN A 110 9.45 12.02 2.51
C ASN A 110 10.15 12.90 3.56
N ARG A 111 9.72 12.84 4.83
CA ARG A 111 10.43 13.53 5.93
C ARG A 111 11.81 12.95 6.17
N CYS A 112 11.96 11.62 6.11
CA CYS A 112 13.27 10.96 6.22
C CYS A 112 14.21 11.34 5.08
N ILE A 113 13.71 11.47 3.84
CA ILE A 113 14.51 11.92 2.68
C ILE A 113 15.02 13.36 2.90
N LYS A 114 14.17 14.23 3.46
CA LYS A 114 14.53 15.63 3.77
C LYS A 114 15.63 15.71 4.84
N ASP A 115 15.53 14.91 5.89
CA ASP A 115 16.45 14.97 7.02
C ASP A 115 17.77 14.27 6.67
N ILE A 116 18.80 15.04 6.31
CA ILE A 116 20.17 14.56 6.03
C ILE A 116 20.75 13.74 7.20
N ASN A 117 20.27 13.98 8.41
CA ASN A 117 20.68 13.31 9.63
C ASN A 117 19.81 12.10 10.00
N CYS A 118 18.82 11.72 9.19
CA CYS A 118 18.00 10.54 9.46
C CYS A 118 18.87 9.29 9.26
N PRO A 119 19.37 8.66 10.33
CA PRO A 119 20.26 7.52 10.19
C PRO A 119 19.42 6.35 9.63
N ASP A 120 20.04 5.52 8.80
CA ASP A 120 19.48 4.30 8.16
C ASP A 120 18.45 3.51 8.99
N LYS A 121 18.51 3.60 10.33
CA LYS A 121 17.61 2.96 11.30
C LYS A 121 16.11 3.24 11.07
N ASN A 122 15.74 4.35 10.44
CA ASN A 122 14.33 4.73 10.24
C ASN A 122 13.86 4.72 8.77
N MET A 123 14.70 4.27 7.83
CA MET A 123 14.38 4.19 6.40
C MET A 123 13.41 3.04 6.09
N GLY A 124 12.14 3.17 6.50
CA GLY A 124 11.01 2.37 5.98
C GLY A 124 11.15 0.84 6.04
N ASN A 125 12.07 0.31 6.87
CA ASN A 125 12.39 -1.12 6.98
C ASN A 125 12.56 -1.81 5.60
N PHE A 126 13.16 -1.13 4.62
CA PHE A 126 13.53 -1.81 3.37
C PHE A 126 14.95 -2.36 3.46
N ASN A 127 15.12 -3.57 2.97
CA ASN A 127 16.39 -4.27 3.05
C ASN A 127 17.45 -3.53 2.20
N ARG A 128 18.47 -2.95 2.84
CA ARG A 128 19.58 -2.25 2.16
C ARG A 128 20.43 -3.14 1.25
N TYR A 129 20.30 -4.46 1.38
CA TYR A 129 20.94 -5.44 0.52
C TYR A 129 20.08 -5.81 -0.69
N ASN A 130 18.82 -5.36 -0.74
CA ASN A 130 17.95 -5.49 -1.91
C ASN A 130 18.27 -4.35 -2.90
N GLU A 131 19.00 -4.67 -3.97
CA GLU A 131 19.42 -3.71 -4.99
C GLU A 131 18.24 -2.96 -5.63
N GLU A 132 17.10 -3.63 -5.80
CA GLU A 132 15.89 -3.02 -6.36
C GLU A 132 15.29 -2.00 -5.37
N ALA A 133 15.26 -2.33 -4.08
CA ALA A 133 14.80 -1.40 -3.06
C ALA A 133 15.68 -0.14 -3.00
N CYS A 134 17.01 -0.30 -3.08
CA CYS A 134 17.94 0.83 -3.17
C CYS A 134 17.68 1.69 -4.41
N ARG A 135 17.49 1.07 -5.58
CA ARG A 135 17.18 1.79 -6.83
C ARG A 135 15.87 2.58 -6.72
N LEU A 136 14.82 1.99 -6.17
CA LEU A 136 13.53 2.63 -5.96
C LEU A 136 13.62 3.80 -4.98
N TYR A 137 14.42 3.64 -3.92
CA TYR A 137 14.69 4.73 -2.97
C TYR A 137 15.40 5.91 -3.63
N GLU A 138 16.43 5.67 -4.45
CA GLU A 138 17.10 6.75 -5.19
C GLU A 138 16.14 7.46 -6.17
N ILE A 139 15.21 6.73 -6.80
CA ILE A 139 14.16 7.35 -7.63
C ILE A 139 13.27 8.27 -6.79
N LEU A 140 12.82 7.79 -5.63
CA LEU A 140 12.00 8.59 -4.70
C LEU A 140 12.72 9.85 -4.23
N LYS A 141 14.01 9.72 -3.88
CA LYS A 141 14.84 10.85 -3.51
C LYS A 141 14.95 11.89 -4.63
N ASN A 142 15.19 11.45 -5.86
CA ASN A 142 15.23 12.34 -7.03
C ASN A 142 13.88 13.03 -7.29
N ILE A 143 12.76 12.33 -7.12
CA ILE A 143 11.41 12.92 -7.23
C ILE A 143 11.20 13.96 -6.13
N PHE A 144 11.63 13.67 -4.91
CA PHE A 144 11.57 14.58 -3.78
C PHE A 144 12.37 15.86 -4.02
N GLU A 145 13.63 15.74 -4.42
CA GLU A 145 14.51 16.89 -4.71
C GLU A 145 13.94 17.79 -5.82
N LYS A 146 13.36 17.20 -6.87
CA LYS A 146 12.73 17.94 -7.98
C LYS A 146 11.43 18.64 -7.60
N ASN A 147 10.72 18.15 -6.58
CA ASN A 147 9.38 18.62 -6.19
C ASN A 147 9.30 18.99 -4.70
N GLN A 148 10.42 19.44 -4.13
CA GLN A 148 10.56 19.60 -2.69
C GLN A 148 9.48 20.50 -2.09
N ASN A 149 9.17 21.61 -2.74
CA ASN A 149 8.15 22.57 -2.29
C ASN A 149 6.76 21.96 -2.14
N ILE A 150 6.41 20.95 -2.95
CA ILE A 150 5.10 20.27 -2.89
C ILE A 150 5.18 19.17 -1.83
N LEU A 151 6.16 18.27 -1.96
CA LEU A 151 6.23 17.07 -1.13
C LEU A 151 6.56 17.36 0.32
N GLU A 152 7.29 18.44 0.60
CA GLU A 152 7.56 18.88 1.97
C GLU A 152 6.27 19.35 2.67
N VAL A 153 5.47 20.19 2.03
CA VAL A 153 4.19 20.69 2.56
C VAL A 153 3.20 19.55 2.79
N GLU A 154 3.05 18.67 1.80
CA GLU A 154 2.12 17.54 1.87
C GLU A 154 2.55 16.48 2.90
N SER A 155 3.84 16.43 3.27
CA SER A 155 4.37 15.44 4.22
C SER A 155 4.38 15.90 5.68
N GLN A 156 3.98 17.14 5.95
CA GLN A 156 3.81 17.63 7.32
C GLN A 156 2.71 16.84 8.06
N THR A 157 2.87 16.67 9.38
CA THR A 157 1.84 16.01 10.21
C THR A 157 0.60 16.89 10.37
N GLU A 158 0.79 18.22 10.32
CA GLU A 158 -0.28 19.21 10.43
C GLU A 158 -1.17 19.25 9.18
N SER A 159 -0.65 18.85 8.02
CA SER A 159 -1.42 18.68 6.78
C SER A 159 -2.20 17.36 6.73
N GLY A 160 -2.21 16.56 7.81
CA GLY A 160 -3.01 15.35 7.94
C GLY A 160 -4.46 15.60 8.39
N PRO A 161 -5.31 14.55 8.48
CA PRO A 161 -6.60 14.64 9.14
C PRO A 161 -6.43 14.87 10.65
N MET A 162 -7.49 15.24 11.38
CA MET A 162 -7.43 15.53 12.83
C MET A 162 -6.86 14.37 13.68
N THR A 163 -6.90 13.15 13.17
CA THR A 163 -6.29 11.97 13.79
C THR A 163 -4.75 11.92 13.66
N ASP A 164 -4.15 12.87 12.94
CA ASP A 164 -2.72 13.03 12.71
C ASP A 164 -2.26 14.38 13.27
N GLY A 165 -1.37 14.36 14.27
CA GLY A 165 -0.78 15.57 14.84
C GLY A 165 -1.73 16.45 15.68
N ARG A 166 -2.79 15.90 16.28
CA ARG A 166 -3.74 16.64 17.15
C ARG A 166 -3.02 17.48 18.22
N SER A 167 -1.90 16.98 18.75
CA SER A 167 -1.12 17.64 19.79
C SER A 167 -0.25 18.82 19.30
N LYS A 168 -0.03 18.95 17.99
CA LYS A 168 0.89 19.95 17.40
C LYS A 168 0.20 21.10 16.67
N ARG A 169 -1.12 21.03 16.42
CA ARG A 169 -1.86 22.05 15.67
C ARG A 169 -2.26 23.23 16.58
N ASN A 170 -1.84 24.44 16.21
CA ASN A 170 -2.10 25.67 16.99
C ASN A 170 -3.34 26.48 16.54
N THR A 171 -4.13 26.05 15.55
CA THR A 171 -5.24 26.88 15.02
C THR A 171 -6.44 26.09 14.47
N ASN A 172 -7.64 26.61 14.75
CA ASN A 172 -8.99 26.32 14.24
C ASN A 172 -9.28 24.89 13.72
N GLU A 173 -9.85 24.07 14.61
CA GLU A 173 -10.30 22.69 14.36
C GLU A 173 -11.34 22.55 13.22
N GLU A 174 -11.96 23.64 12.76
CA GLU A 174 -13.14 23.60 11.89
C GLU A 174 -12.86 23.22 10.42
N GLN A 175 -11.64 23.38 9.92
CA GLN A 175 -11.32 23.16 8.49
C GLN A 175 -10.64 21.82 8.19
N ALA A 176 -10.15 21.11 9.20
CA ALA A 176 -9.43 19.86 9.00
C ALA A 176 -10.40 18.67 8.87
N GLU A 177 -10.12 17.76 7.92
CA GLU A 177 -10.88 16.52 7.81
C GLU A 177 -10.68 15.64 9.05
N LYS A 178 -11.76 15.05 9.58
CA LYS A 178 -11.71 14.25 10.82
C LYS A 178 -10.95 12.93 10.66
N SER A 179 -10.85 12.42 9.44
CA SER A 179 -10.29 11.10 9.13
C SER A 179 -9.72 11.03 7.72
N TYR A 180 -9.07 9.91 7.41
CA TYR A 180 -8.66 9.53 6.06
C TYR A 180 -9.87 9.14 5.18
N ASN A 181 -10.84 10.06 5.08
CA ASN A 181 -12.02 9.90 4.24
C ASN A 181 -11.70 10.19 2.77
N THR A 182 -12.67 9.94 1.89
CA THR A 182 -12.53 10.19 0.44
C THR A 182 -12.06 11.61 0.12
N LYS A 183 -12.62 12.63 0.80
CA LYS A 183 -12.30 14.03 0.55
C LYS A 183 -10.85 14.37 0.90
N TYR A 184 -10.35 13.90 2.04
CA TYR A 184 -8.95 14.05 2.42
C TYR A 184 -8.03 13.38 1.39
N ILE A 185 -8.33 12.14 1.01
CA ILE A 185 -7.47 11.38 0.08
C ILE A 185 -7.43 12.04 -1.31
N GLN A 186 -8.58 12.52 -1.80
CA GLN A 186 -8.65 13.31 -3.03
C GLN A 186 -7.80 14.58 -2.96
N SER A 187 -7.82 15.28 -1.82
CA SER A 187 -6.96 16.46 -1.62
C SER A 187 -5.47 16.09 -1.63
N TYR A 188 -5.10 15.01 -0.94
CA TYR A 188 -3.71 14.55 -0.84
C TYR A 188 -3.11 14.18 -2.21
N PHE A 189 -3.87 13.44 -3.02
CA PHE A 189 -3.43 13.01 -4.36
C PHE A 189 -3.75 14.02 -5.47
N ARG A 190 -4.11 15.26 -5.12
CA ARG A 190 -4.38 16.32 -6.11
C ARG A 190 -3.15 16.66 -6.95
N ASN A 191 -1.96 16.61 -6.34
CA ASN A 191 -0.71 16.98 -6.99
C ASN A 191 -0.08 15.78 -7.70
N GLU A 192 0.34 15.97 -8.96
CA GLU A 192 0.98 14.92 -9.76
C GLU A 192 2.26 14.38 -9.09
N ALA A 193 3.07 15.26 -8.49
CA ALA A 193 4.28 14.88 -7.76
C ALA A 193 3.98 13.92 -6.60
N VAL A 194 2.85 14.10 -5.89
CA VAL A 194 2.43 13.20 -4.81
C VAL A 194 2.06 11.84 -5.36
N LYS A 195 1.32 11.78 -6.47
CA LYS A 195 0.95 10.52 -7.13
C LYS A 195 2.18 9.76 -7.65
N GLN A 196 3.10 10.47 -8.29
CA GLN A 196 4.35 9.90 -8.78
C GLN A 196 5.21 9.34 -7.64
N SER A 197 5.42 10.13 -6.59
CA SER A 197 6.16 9.69 -5.41
C SER A 197 5.46 8.50 -4.73
N PHE A 198 4.13 8.55 -4.60
CA PHE A 198 3.38 7.46 -3.99
C PHE A 198 3.48 6.15 -4.77
N PHE A 199 3.46 6.19 -6.11
CA PHE A 199 3.64 5.00 -6.94
C PHE A 199 4.95 4.28 -6.62
N TYR A 200 6.08 5.01 -6.62
CA TYR A 200 7.39 4.42 -6.32
C TYR A 200 7.54 4.05 -4.84
N PHE A 201 6.85 4.74 -3.94
CA PHE A 201 6.76 4.34 -2.54
C PHE A 201 6.10 2.97 -2.40
N VAL A 202 5.01 2.71 -3.15
CA VAL A 202 4.36 1.40 -3.15
C VAL A 202 5.28 0.34 -3.75
N GLU A 203 5.97 0.62 -4.86
CA GLU A 203 7.01 -0.27 -5.39
C GLU A 203 8.07 -0.60 -4.33
N LEU A 204 8.54 0.40 -3.58
CA LEU A 204 9.54 0.22 -2.52
C LEU A 204 8.99 -0.65 -1.38
N VAL A 205 7.76 -0.43 -0.93
CA VAL A 205 7.12 -1.23 0.14
C VAL A 205 7.05 -2.71 -0.24
N PHE A 206 6.69 -3.00 -1.49
CA PHE A 206 6.52 -4.34 -2.06
C PHE A 206 7.77 -4.89 -2.77
N SER A 207 8.93 -4.22 -2.67
CA SER A 207 10.19 -4.68 -3.25
C SER A 207 10.71 -5.98 -2.61
N ASP A 208 10.28 -6.25 -1.38
CA ASP A 208 10.41 -7.54 -0.72
C ASP A 208 9.06 -8.28 -0.79
N SER A 209 8.99 -9.29 -1.65
CA SER A 209 7.77 -10.06 -1.89
C SER A 209 7.50 -11.13 -0.83
N ASN A 210 8.31 -11.19 0.24
CA ASN A 210 8.08 -12.14 1.32
C ASN A 210 6.78 -11.81 2.08
N PRO A 211 5.76 -12.69 2.08
CA PRO A 211 4.49 -12.44 2.72
C PRO A 211 4.61 -12.18 4.22
N GLN A 212 5.61 -12.74 4.91
CA GLN A 212 5.83 -12.48 6.34
C GLN A 212 6.19 -11.02 6.58
N ILE A 213 7.16 -10.51 5.81
CA ILE A 213 7.62 -9.12 5.90
C ILE A 213 6.47 -8.17 5.58
N LEU A 214 5.63 -8.53 4.60
CA LEU A 214 4.43 -7.76 4.28
C LEU A 214 3.37 -7.82 5.40
N CYS A 215 3.14 -8.99 6.02
CA CYS A 215 2.23 -9.11 7.17
C CYS A 215 2.65 -8.17 8.31
N GLU A 216 3.95 -8.17 8.60
CA GLU A 216 4.54 -7.25 9.56
C GLU A 216 4.27 -5.82 9.14
N LYS A 217 4.74 -5.38 7.96
CA LYS A 217 4.59 -4.01 7.40
C LYS A 217 3.16 -3.47 7.34
N PHE A 218 2.15 -4.32 7.25
CA PHE A 218 0.77 -3.90 7.14
C PHE A 218 -0.06 -4.11 8.40
N GLY A 219 0.43 -4.87 9.39
CA GLY A 219 -0.32 -5.18 10.61
C GLY A 219 -1.56 -6.08 10.38
N PHE A 220 -1.59 -6.79 9.25
CA PHE A 220 -2.60 -7.79 8.91
C PHE A 220 -1.98 -8.92 8.08
N CYS A 221 -2.53 -10.13 8.17
CA CYS A 221 -1.99 -11.31 7.50
C CYS A 221 -2.81 -11.75 6.28
N CYS A 222 -2.14 -12.40 5.33
CA CYS A 222 -2.78 -13.13 4.24
C CYS A 222 -3.34 -14.52 4.65
N CYS A 223 -2.91 -15.07 5.80
CA CYS A 223 -3.36 -16.36 6.33
C CYS A 223 -3.33 -16.40 7.86
N LEU A 224 -3.89 -17.45 8.49
CA LEU A 224 -3.86 -17.65 9.96
C LEU A 224 -2.58 -18.33 10.45
N SER A 225 -1.83 -18.97 9.55
CA SER A 225 -0.54 -19.55 9.89
C SER A 225 0.41 -18.42 10.24
N GLN A 226 0.69 -18.26 11.53
CA GLN A 226 1.72 -17.35 12.05
C GLN A 226 3.12 -17.98 11.95
N THR A 227 3.21 -19.26 11.56
CA THR A 227 4.47 -19.98 11.42
C THR A 227 5.06 -19.73 10.02
N LEU A 228 6.30 -19.24 10.04
CA LEU A 228 7.14 -18.77 8.91
C LEU A 228 7.30 -19.73 7.71
N GLN A 229 6.85 -20.99 7.80
CA GLN A 229 7.21 -22.04 6.84
C GLN A 229 6.13 -22.36 5.81
N GLU A 230 4.92 -21.82 5.92
CA GLU A 230 3.81 -22.27 5.06
C GLU A 230 2.97 -21.10 4.51
N HIS A 231 3.61 -20.19 3.79
CA HIS A 231 2.87 -19.32 2.86
C HIS A 231 2.64 -20.08 1.55
N SER A 232 1.37 -20.28 1.18
CA SER A 232 0.99 -20.83 -0.12
C SER A 232 1.17 -19.81 -1.25
N ASP A 233 1.20 -20.24 -2.51
CA ASP A 233 1.19 -19.36 -3.68
C ASP A 233 0.05 -18.32 -3.63
N SER A 234 -1.11 -18.69 -3.07
CA SER A 234 -2.23 -17.77 -2.91
C SER A 234 -1.93 -16.59 -1.98
N CYS A 235 -1.01 -16.74 -1.03
CA CYS A 235 -0.55 -15.65 -0.17
C CYS A 235 0.22 -14.61 -0.99
N PHE A 236 1.12 -15.06 -1.86
CA PHE A 236 1.88 -14.19 -2.76
C PHE A 236 0.96 -13.48 -3.75
N GLU A 237 0.01 -14.22 -4.34
CA GLU A 237 -1.00 -13.64 -5.25
C GLU A 237 -1.85 -12.56 -4.56
N ASN A 238 -2.29 -12.80 -3.32
CA ASN A 238 -3.07 -11.83 -2.56
C ASN A 238 -2.28 -10.54 -2.33
N TRP A 239 -0.99 -10.63 -2.00
CA TRP A 239 -0.13 -9.47 -1.83
C TRP A 239 0.14 -8.72 -3.14
N GLU A 240 0.35 -9.42 -4.26
CA GLU A 240 0.50 -8.79 -5.57
C GLU A 240 -0.80 -8.08 -5.98
N ASN A 241 -1.96 -8.69 -5.74
CA ASN A 241 -3.26 -8.07 -5.96
C ASN A 241 -3.45 -6.81 -5.09
N LEU A 242 -2.97 -6.84 -3.85
CA LEU A 242 -2.98 -5.67 -2.97
C LEU A 242 -2.08 -4.56 -3.51
N LYS A 243 -0.88 -4.89 -4.00
CA LYS A 243 0.03 -3.92 -4.64
C LYS A 243 -0.65 -3.22 -5.81
N ILE A 244 -1.21 -3.98 -6.75
CA ILE A 244 -1.91 -3.45 -7.94
C ILE A 244 -3.09 -2.58 -7.51
N TYR A 245 -3.89 -3.04 -6.54
CA TYR A 245 -5.00 -2.27 -6.03
C TYR A 245 -4.53 -0.93 -5.44
N VAL A 246 -3.49 -0.93 -4.61
CA VAL A 246 -3.00 0.30 -3.98
C VAL A 246 -2.43 1.28 -5.02
N GLN A 247 -1.76 0.79 -6.06
CA GLN A 247 -1.18 1.63 -7.10
C GLN A 247 -2.22 2.24 -8.04
N ILE A 248 -3.28 1.49 -8.34
CA ILE A 248 -4.21 1.83 -9.43
C ILE A 248 -5.64 1.91 -8.89
N LYS A 249 -6.22 0.77 -8.52
CA LYS A 249 -7.66 0.65 -8.26
C LYS A 249 -8.15 1.49 -7.08
N MET A 250 -7.32 1.67 -6.06
CA MET A 250 -7.63 2.52 -4.91
C MET A 250 -7.86 3.98 -5.33
N LEU A 251 -7.08 4.50 -6.29
CA LEU A 251 -7.22 5.86 -6.81
C LEU A 251 -8.42 5.95 -7.78
N GLU A 252 -8.61 4.95 -8.64
CA GLU A 252 -9.78 4.85 -9.52
C GLU A 252 -11.10 4.84 -8.73
N ASP A 253 -11.18 4.05 -7.66
CA ASP A 253 -12.34 4.00 -6.74
C ASP A 253 -12.66 5.38 -6.12
N LEU A 254 -11.66 6.25 -6.04
CA LEU A 254 -11.76 7.61 -5.53
C LEU A 254 -11.93 8.65 -6.65
N LYS A 255 -12.03 8.22 -7.91
CA LYS A 255 -12.09 9.06 -9.11
C LYS A 255 -10.86 9.96 -9.27
N ILE A 256 -9.68 9.38 -9.01
CA ILE A 256 -8.38 10.02 -9.14
C ILE A 256 -7.59 9.25 -10.17
N ASP A 257 -7.04 9.95 -11.17
CA ASP A 257 -6.17 9.32 -12.17
C ASP A 257 -4.84 8.93 -11.53
N ALA A 258 -4.55 7.62 -11.51
CA ALA A 258 -3.30 7.09 -11.00
C ALA A 258 -2.12 7.50 -11.90
N TRP A 259 -1.01 7.94 -11.28
CA TRP A 259 0.24 8.12 -12.02
C TRP A 259 0.86 6.75 -12.30
N LYS A 260 1.38 6.59 -13.51
CA LYS A 260 2.11 5.40 -13.95
C LYS A 260 3.29 5.81 -14.83
N PRO A 261 4.44 5.12 -14.75
CA PRO A 261 5.54 5.37 -15.67
C PRO A 261 5.13 4.97 -17.10
N GLU A 262 5.78 5.56 -18.09
CA GLU A 262 5.57 5.20 -19.49
C GLU A 262 5.89 3.72 -19.72
N GLY A 263 5.03 3.03 -20.46
CA GLY A 263 5.15 1.59 -20.68
C GLY A 263 4.83 0.72 -19.46
N PHE A 264 4.29 1.28 -18.37
CA PHE A 264 3.87 0.49 -17.22
C PHE A 264 2.71 -0.44 -17.58
N VAL A 265 2.99 -1.75 -17.50
CA VAL A 265 2.00 -2.81 -17.61
C VAL A 265 1.91 -3.48 -16.24
N PRO A 266 0.76 -3.40 -15.55
CA PRO A 266 0.55 -4.14 -14.32
C PRO A 266 0.81 -5.62 -14.57
N LYS A 267 1.58 -6.27 -13.70
CA LYS A 267 1.71 -7.74 -13.77
C LYS A 267 0.30 -8.32 -13.64
N LYS A 268 -0.08 -9.19 -14.57
CA LYS A 268 -1.44 -9.74 -14.59
C LYS A 268 -1.74 -10.39 -13.24
N ALA A 269 -2.77 -9.89 -12.57
CA ALA A 269 -3.36 -10.55 -11.40
C ALA A 269 -3.73 -11.99 -11.76
N ALA A 270 -3.43 -12.93 -10.87
CA ALA A 270 -3.66 -14.35 -11.10
C ALA A 270 -5.14 -14.66 -11.44
N LYS A 271 -5.33 -15.67 -12.29
CA LYS A 271 -6.59 -16.10 -12.92
C LYS A 271 -7.76 -16.25 -11.92
N LYS A 272 -7.50 -16.59 -10.65
CA LYS A 272 -8.52 -16.89 -9.63
C LYS A 272 -9.32 -15.67 -9.18
N LEU A 273 -8.73 -14.47 -9.13
CA LEU A 273 -9.48 -13.24 -8.84
C LEU A 273 -10.33 -12.80 -10.06
N ARG A 274 -9.80 -13.02 -11.28
CA ARG A 274 -10.53 -12.81 -12.54
C ARG A 274 -11.74 -13.72 -12.65
N GLU A 275 -11.63 -14.98 -12.23
CA GLU A 275 -12.74 -15.95 -12.22
C GLU A 275 -13.82 -15.61 -11.16
N GLN A 276 -13.44 -15.04 -10.01
CA GLN A 276 -14.38 -14.67 -8.94
C GLN A 276 -15.09 -13.32 -9.15
N SER A 277 -14.53 -12.47 -10.01
CA SER A 277 -15.19 -11.23 -10.45
C SER A 277 -14.67 -10.82 -11.83
N PRO A 278 -15.23 -11.39 -12.93
CA PRO A 278 -14.84 -11.04 -14.30
C PRO A 278 -14.97 -9.53 -14.57
N ALA A 279 -16.05 -8.93 -14.06
CA ALA A 279 -16.35 -7.51 -14.19
C ALA A 279 -15.28 -6.56 -13.60
N ILE A 280 -14.37 -7.06 -12.74
CA ILE A 280 -13.31 -6.25 -12.13
C ILE A 280 -12.11 -6.08 -13.06
N PHE A 281 -11.91 -6.99 -14.02
CA PHE A 281 -10.71 -7.06 -14.87
C PHE A 281 -11.00 -6.94 -16.38
N GLU A 282 -12.25 -6.76 -16.78
CA GLU A 282 -12.65 -6.62 -18.20
C GLU A 282 -12.05 -5.39 -18.90
N PHE A 283 -11.48 -4.43 -18.17
CA PHE A 283 -10.91 -3.21 -18.74
C PHE A 283 -9.46 -3.34 -19.27
N GLU A 284 -8.78 -4.48 -19.06
CA GLU A 284 -7.36 -4.63 -19.43
C GLU A 284 -7.12 -5.32 -20.79
N ASP A 285 -8.12 -6.03 -21.35
CA ASP A 285 -7.90 -6.80 -22.58
C ASP A 285 -8.09 -5.99 -23.88
N GLU A 286 -8.77 -4.84 -23.86
CA GLU A 286 -8.89 -3.97 -25.06
C GLU A 286 -7.60 -3.18 -25.36
N THR A 287 -6.86 -2.75 -24.34
CA THR A 287 -5.65 -1.92 -24.52
C THR A 287 -4.45 -2.71 -25.02
N LEU A 288 -4.40 -4.03 -24.79
CA LEU A 288 -3.33 -4.92 -25.26
C LEU A 288 -3.49 -5.35 -26.72
N LEU A 289 -4.68 -5.22 -27.29
CA LEU A 289 -4.93 -5.54 -28.70
C LEU A 289 -4.52 -4.41 -29.66
N GLN A 290 -4.35 -3.17 -29.18
CA GLN A 290 -3.96 -2.04 -30.04
C GLN A 290 -2.43 -1.86 -30.19
N PHE A 291 -1.61 -2.43 -29.30
CA PHE A 291 -0.14 -2.31 -29.36
C PHE A 291 0.56 -3.42 -30.16
N ASN A 292 -0.18 -4.42 -30.66
CA ASN A 292 0.34 -5.48 -31.52
C ASN A 292 -0.12 -5.34 -32.98
N ALA A 293 -0.65 -4.18 -33.37
CA ALA A 293 -0.83 -3.88 -34.79
C ALA A 293 0.54 -3.52 -35.36
N ASP A 294 1.11 -4.44 -36.13
CA ASP A 294 2.34 -4.21 -36.89
C ASP A 294 2.24 -2.89 -37.65
N PRO A 295 3.22 -1.97 -37.56
CA PRO A 295 3.26 -0.82 -38.44
C PRO A 295 3.47 -1.35 -39.86
N GLU A 296 2.41 -1.35 -40.67
CA GLU A 296 2.50 -1.60 -42.11
C GLU A 296 3.64 -0.75 -42.69
N GLU A 297 4.60 -1.44 -43.31
CA GLU A 297 5.71 -0.87 -44.04
C GLU A 297 5.19 0.17 -45.03
N THR A 298 5.38 1.44 -44.71
CA THR A 298 5.21 2.52 -45.69
C THR A 298 6.44 2.50 -46.58
N ASP A 299 6.24 1.93 -47.77
CA ASP A 299 7.16 1.89 -48.90
C ASP A 299 7.61 3.31 -49.28
N ILE A 300 8.83 3.69 -48.88
CA ILE A 300 9.44 4.97 -49.26
C ILE A 300 10.03 4.80 -50.66
N GLY A 301 9.17 5.05 -51.66
CA GLY A 301 9.54 5.08 -53.07
C GLY A 301 10.57 6.16 -53.39
N ASN A 302 11.76 5.69 -53.77
CA ASN A 302 12.80 6.28 -54.63
C ASN A 302 12.56 7.70 -55.20
N TYR A 303 13.33 8.67 -54.70
CA TYR A 303 13.68 9.87 -55.46
C TYR A 303 14.95 9.62 -56.28
N LYS A 304 14.83 9.64 -57.61
CA LYS A 304 15.96 9.72 -58.55
C LYS A 304 16.49 11.16 -58.59
N ILE A 305 17.81 11.29 -58.48
CA ILE A 305 18.60 12.48 -58.81
C ILE A 305 18.96 12.41 -60.30
#